data_AF-A0A3M6WPP6-F1
#
_entry.id   AF-A0A3M6WPP6-F1
#
_cell.length_a   1.000
_cell.length_b   1.000
_cell.length_c   1.000
_cell.angle_alpha   90.00
_cell.angle_beta   90.00
_cell.angle_gamma   90.00
#
_symmetry.space_group_name_H-M   'P 1'
#
loop_
_entity.id
_entity.type
_entity.pdbx_description
1 polymer ?
#
loop_
_entity_poly.entity_id
_entity_poly.type
_entity_poly.pdbx_seq_one_letter_code
_entity_poly.pdbx_strand_id
1 'polypeptide(L)'
;MPKRKRQQATEDDAVTETHHTNGKAEEKKPPKLAAPTKRKSKAEQEAELVEMPLAQRTLGQKLYIGAHVSAAGGVQQSVFNSVHIGANAFALFLKSQRKWANPPLQDDHCSTFHQRCKDHTYDQAEHVVPHGSYLVNLAHTDKARTQQAYDSFLDDLKRCERLGIRLYNFHPGNDQCGDRPKSIAHLAANINKAHSETKTVITVLENMAAGGNVLGSSFEDLRDIIALIDDKSRVGVCIDTCHAFAAGYDLRTPEAFKQTLDTFEEIVGFKYLRAMHINDSKAPFASNRDLHANIGTGFLGLRSFQNVVNEPRFAGLPLILETPVDSLNENGEPVKDEKGKDKEDKGIWAREIKLLESLVDMDVNSTEFVELERSLAKRGELERNRLMEQVERKQKERADKTERAKTKGKGKATKKGKKKGVDRTESSGDSEINGSGSE
;
A
#
# COMPACT_ATOMS: atom_id res chain seq x y z
N MET A 1 72.87 14.49 -54.37
CA MET A 1 72.75 15.92 -54.74
C MET A 1 73.67 16.21 -55.91
N PRO A 2 73.42 17.20 -56.79
CA PRO A 2 72.15 17.89 -57.15
C PRO A 2 71.94 17.90 -58.70
N LYS A 3 70.81 18.25 -59.32
CA LYS A 3 70.21 19.59 -59.48
C LYS A 3 68.90 19.48 -60.32
N ARG A 4 67.85 20.22 -59.89
CA ARG A 4 67.03 21.26 -60.60
C ARG A 4 66.98 21.25 -62.14
N LYS A 5 65.95 21.68 -62.87
CA LYS A 5 64.59 22.29 -62.68
C LYS A 5 64.02 22.53 -64.12
N ARG A 6 62.74 22.95 -64.18
CA ARG A 6 61.99 23.70 -65.24
C ARG A 6 61.22 22.84 -66.25
N GLN A 7 59.89 22.98 -66.41
CA GLN A 7 58.92 24.10 -66.64
C GLN A 7 58.51 24.21 -68.12
N GLN A 8 57.18 24.14 -68.35
CA GLN A 8 56.35 24.78 -69.40
C GLN A 8 56.62 24.39 -70.88
N ALA A 9 55.66 24.30 -71.81
CA ALA A 9 54.20 24.42 -71.89
C ALA A 9 53.78 23.91 -73.31
N THR A 10 52.45 23.88 -73.57
CA THR A 10 51.69 24.05 -74.84
C THR A 10 50.71 22.93 -75.24
N GLU A 11 49.48 23.39 -75.53
CA GLU A 11 48.35 22.85 -76.32
C GLU A 11 48.80 22.26 -77.69
N ASP A 12 48.09 21.45 -78.47
CA ASP A 12 46.68 21.03 -78.60
C ASP A 12 46.61 19.72 -79.44
N ASP A 13 45.46 19.04 -79.36
CA ASP A 13 44.82 18.10 -80.32
C ASP A 13 45.54 16.83 -80.87
N ALA A 14 45.00 15.66 -80.49
CA ALA A 14 44.22 14.75 -81.37
C ALA A 14 44.29 13.27 -80.93
N VAL A 15 43.11 12.76 -80.53
CA VAL A 15 42.54 11.40 -80.74
C VAL A 15 43.48 10.18 -80.69
N THR A 16 43.29 9.31 -79.69
CA THR A 16 43.01 7.86 -79.88
C THR A 16 42.72 7.15 -78.55
N GLU A 17 41.81 6.17 -78.64
CA GLU A 17 41.18 5.41 -77.56
C GLU A 17 42.17 4.59 -76.71
N THR A 18 41.97 4.59 -75.39
CA THR A 18 42.27 3.43 -74.52
C THR A 18 41.30 3.38 -73.34
N HIS A 19 40.45 2.36 -73.29
CA HIS A 19 39.66 2.03 -72.10
C HIS A 19 40.51 1.17 -71.16
N HIS A 20 41.05 1.79 -70.11
CA HIS A 20 41.49 1.09 -68.92
C HIS A 20 41.06 1.81 -67.64
N THR A 21 40.57 0.96 -66.74
CA THR A 21 39.91 1.17 -65.47
C THR A 21 40.76 1.90 -64.43
N ASN A 22 40.17 2.84 -63.67
CA ASN A 22 40.41 2.87 -62.22
C ASN A 22 39.35 3.62 -61.40
N GLY A 23 38.92 2.96 -60.33
CA GLY A 23 38.51 3.49 -59.02
C GLY A 23 37.60 4.72 -58.93
N LYS A 24 36.31 4.49 -58.68
CA LYS A 24 35.50 5.41 -57.85
C LYS A 24 35.20 4.74 -56.52
N ALA A 25 35.48 5.47 -55.45
CA ALA A 25 35.12 5.15 -54.08
C ALA A 25 33.59 4.96 -53.98
N GLU A 26 33.16 3.80 -53.51
CA GLU A 26 31.77 3.57 -53.11
C GLU A 26 31.51 4.29 -51.78
N GLU A 27 30.66 5.31 -51.84
CA GLU A 27 29.96 5.84 -50.66
C GLU A 27 29.19 4.70 -49.98
N LYS A 28 29.65 4.29 -48.79
CA LYS A 28 28.88 3.44 -47.89
C LYS A 28 27.59 4.18 -47.50
N LYS A 29 26.46 3.72 -48.04
CA LYS A 29 25.12 4.10 -47.55
C LYS A 29 25.06 3.91 -46.03
N PRO A 30 24.48 4.87 -45.29
CA PRO A 30 24.31 4.73 -43.84
C PRO A 30 23.41 3.53 -43.53
N PRO A 31 23.59 2.88 -42.37
CA PRO A 31 22.77 1.73 -41.98
C PRO A 31 21.30 2.16 -41.93
N LYS A 32 20.44 1.39 -42.61
CA LYS A 32 18.99 1.56 -42.53
C LYS A 32 18.58 1.51 -41.06
N LEU A 33 18.05 2.62 -40.54
CA LEU A 33 17.32 2.66 -39.28
C LEU A 33 16.32 1.49 -39.29
N ALA A 34 16.38 0.65 -38.27
CA ALA A 34 15.41 -0.41 -38.06
C ALA A 34 14.01 0.21 -38.12
N ALA A 35 13.13 -0.39 -38.95
CA ALA A 35 11.75 0.04 -39.03
C ALA A 35 11.15 0.06 -37.61
N PRO A 36 10.34 1.06 -37.24
CA PRO A 36 9.72 1.08 -35.92
C PRO A 36 8.91 -0.20 -35.78
N THR A 37 9.23 -1.01 -34.76
CA THR A 37 8.44 -2.16 -34.36
C THR A 37 7.00 -1.68 -34.21
N LYS A 38 6.09 -2.24 -35.00
CA LYS A 38 4.65 -1.93 -34.89
C LYS A 38 4.27 -2.07 -33.41
N ARG A 39 3.75 -0.99 -32.81
CA ARG A 39 3.21 -1.04 -31.45
C ARG A 39 2.11 -2.10 -31.44
N LYS A 40 2.30 -3.13 -30.61
CA LYS A 40 1.28 -4.17 -30.37
C LYS A 40 -0.04 -3.49 -30.00
N SER A 41 -1.13 -3.98 -30.58
CA SER A 41 -2.48 -3.60 -30.19
C SER A 41 -2.76 -3.97 -28.73
N LYS A 42 -3.75 -3.33 -28.13
CA LYS A 42 -4.14 -3.60 -26.73
C LYS A 42 -4.53 -5.08 -26.54
N ALA A 43 -5.23 -5.67 -27.52
CA ALA A 43 -5.61 -7.09 -27.50
C ALA A 43 -4.40 -8.03 -27.57
N GLU A 44 -3.39 -7.71 -28.41
CA GLU A 44 -2.16 -8.49 -28.49
C GLU A 44 -1.33 -8.42 -27.19
N GLN A 45 -1.27 -7.25 -26.55
CA GLN A 45 -0.62 -7.10 -25.24
C GLN A 45 -1.34 -7.90 -24.17
N GLU A 46 -2.67 -7.86 -24.14
CA GLU A 46 -3.49 -8.63 -23.20
C GLU A 46 -3.34 -10.14 -23.38
N ALA A 47 -3.34 -10.63 -24.62
CA ALA A 47 -3.11 -12.05 -24.93
C ALA A 47 -1.72 -12.49 -24.48
N GLU A 48 -0.68 -11.69 -24.73
CA GLU A 48 0.69 -11.99 -24.32
C GLU A 48 0.86 -12.09 -22.80
N LEU A 49 0.16 -11.26 -22.01
CA LEU A 49 0.22 -11.35 -20.53
C LEU A 49 -0.28 -12.71 -20.02
N VAL A 50 -1.23 -13.32 -20.72
CA VAL A 50 -1.85 -14.60 -20.39
C VAL A 50 -1.05 -15.77 -20.97
N GLU A 51 -0.61 -15.67 -22.22
CA GLU A 51 0.17 -16.71 -22.90
C GLU A 51 1.60 -16.83 -22.35
N MET A 52 2.16 -15.72 -21.87
CA MET A 52 3.51 -15.62 -21.33
C MET A 52 3.50 -14.96 -19.95
N PRO A 53 2.96 -15.63 -18.92
CA PRO A 53 2.96 -15.08 -17.56
C PRO A 53 4.40 -15.05 -17.01
N LEU A 54 4.69 -14.08 -16.14
CA LEU A 54 5.97 -14.00 -15.43
C LEU A 54 6.17 -15.18 -14.48
N ALA A 55 5.08 -15.74 -13.97
CA ALA A 55 5.07 -16.94 -13.15
C ALA A 55 3.80 -17.76 -13.43
N GLN A 56 3.94 -19.08 -13.47
CA GLN A 56 2.78 -19.96 -13.59
C GLN A 56 1.97 -19.97 -12.28
N ARG A 57 0.66 -20.01 -12.39
CA ARG A 57 -0.25 -20.12 -11.23
C ARG A 57 -0.18 -21.52 -10.63
N THR A 58 -0.16 -21.62 -9.31
CA THR A 58 -0.21 -22.93 -8.63
C THR A 58 -1.65 -23.25 -8.23
N LEU A 59 -2.35 -23.97 -9.11
CA LEU A 59 -3.75 -24.34 -8.89
C LEU A 59 -3.88 -25.46 -7.85
N GLY A 60 -4.98 -25.45 -7.11
CA GLY A 60 -5.27 -26.49 -6.10
C GLY A 60 -4.50 -26.35 -4.79
N GLN A 61 -3.75 -25.26 -4.59
CA GLN A 61 -3.18 -24.94 -3.27
C GLN A 61 -4.27 -24.52 -2.28
N LYS A 62 -3.98 -24.70 -0.98
CA LYS A 62 -4.83 -24.23 0.11
C LYS A 62 -4.79 -22.71 0.29
N LEU A 63 -3.72 -22.06 -0.19
CA LEU A 63 -3.49 -20.62 -0.06
C LEU A 63 -3.91 -19.90 -1.33
N TYR A 64 -4.60 -18.77 -1.15
CA TYR A 64 -5.00 -17.89 -2.23
C TYR A 64 -4.17 -16.61 -2.19
N ILE A 65 -3.00 -16.64 -2.83
CA ILE A 65 -2.01 -15.57 -2.82
C ILE A 65 -2.12 -14.72 -4.08
N GLY A 66 -2.06 -13.41 -3.91
CA GLY A 66 -1.95 -12.49 -5.02
C GLY A 66 -1.46 -11.11 -4.61
N ALA A 67 -1.84 -10.10 -5.38
CA ALA A 67 -1.42 -8.73 -5.15
C ALA A 67 -2.55 -7.73 -5.46
N HIS A 68 -2.38 -6.49 -5.00
CA HIS A 68 -3.23 -5.38 -5.40
C HIS A 68 -2.86 -4.89 -6.81
N VAL A 69 -3.46 -5.52 -7.82
CA VAL A 69 -3.14 -5.28 -9.22
C VAL A 69 -3.86 -4.05 -9.80
N SER A 70 -3.27 -3.48 -10.85
CA SER A 70 -3.87 -2.36 -11.57
C SER A 70 -5.13 -2.78 -12.33
N ALA A 71 -6.16 -1.92 -12.29
CA ALA A 71 -7.35 -1.98 -13.13
C ALA A 71 -7.34 -0.90 -14.24
N ALA A 72 -6.16 -0.37 -14.58
CA ALA A 72 -6.04 0.65 -15.61
C ALA A 72 -6.59 0.16 -16.95
N GLY A 73 -7.50 0.94 -17.55
CA GLY A 73 -8.20 0.56 -18.78
C GLY A 73 -9.44 -0.32 -18.57
N GLY A 74 -9.84 -0.60 -17.32
CA GLY A 74 -11.08 -1.28 -16.94
C GLY A 74 -10.86 -2.38 -15.90
N VAL A 75 -11.87 -2.64 -15.06
CA VAL A 75 -11.81 -3.67 -14.00
C VAL A 75 -11.48 -5.06 -14.54
N GLN A 76 -11.94 -5.40 -15.74
CA GLN A 76 -11.63 -6.66 -16.43
C GLN A 76 -10.12 -6.88 -16.66
N GLN A 77 -9.31 -5.82 -16.69
CA GLN A 77 -7.85 -5.92 -16.86
C GLN A 77 -7.14 -6.44 -15.61
N SER A 78 -7.73 -6.25 -14.43
CA SER A 78 -7.18 -6.77 -13.18
C SER A 78 -6.98 -8.29 -13.24
N VAL A 79 -7.92 -9.02 -13.87
CA VAL A 79 -7.82 -10.48 -14.01
C VAL A 79 -6.57 -10.89 -14.78
N PHE A 80 -6.28 -10.26 -15.92
CA PHE A 80 -5.06 -10.57 -16.69
C PHE A 80 -3.80 -10.13 -15.96
N ASN A 81 -3.82 -8.96 -15.32
CA ASN A 81 -2.67 -8.53 -14.51
C ASN A 81 -2.39 -9.51 -13.35
N SER A 82 -3.43 -10.09 -12.75
CA SER A 82 -3.33 -11.12 -11.72
C SER A 82 -2.78 -12.43 -12.29
N VAL A 83 -3.32 -12.90 -13.42
CA VAL A 83 -2.81 -14.10 -14.12
C VAL A 83 -1.33 -13.95 -14.48
N HIS A 84 -0.95 -12.78 -14.98
CA HIS A 84 0.40 -12.49 -15.44
C HIS A 84 1.46 -12.65 -14.35
N ILE A 85 1.12 -12.32 -13.10
CA ILE A 85 2.02 -12.47 -11.94
C ILE A 85 1.90 -13.84 -11.25
N GLY A 86 1.10 -14.77 -11.79
CA GLY A 86 0.94 -16.10 -11.22
C GLY A 86 0.02 -16.16 -9.99
N ALA A 87 -0.80 -15.12 -9.74
CA ALA A 87 -1.67 -15.05 -8.58
C ALA A 87 -2.96 -15.90 -8.75
N ASN A 88 -3.59 -16.28 -7.63
CA ASN A 88 -4.88 -16.96 -7.59
C ASN A 88 -5.95 -16.24 -6.72
N ALA A 89 -5.56 -15.15 -6.05
CA ALA A 89 -6.43 -14.08 -5.53
C ALA A 89 -5.93 -12.73 -6.06
N PHE A 90 -6.70 -11.65 -5.91
CA PHE A 90 -6.18 -10.31 -6.12
C PHE A 90 -7.04 -9.22 -5.48
N ALA A 91 -6.44 -8.06 -5.25
CA ALA A 91 -7.14 -6.82 -4.95
C ALA A 91 -7.08 -5.86 -6.14
N LEU A 92 -7.98 -4.87 -6.13
CA LEU A 92 -8.03 -3.80 -7.12
C LEU A 92 -8.76 -2.57 -6.56
N PHE A 93 -8.51 -1.41 -7.16
CA PHE A 93 -9.45 -0.30 -7.05
C PHE A 93 -10.53 -0.43 -8.14
N LEU A 94 -11.81 -0.36 -7.75
CA LEU A 94 -12.94 -0.42 -8.70
C LEU A 94 -13.09 0.83 -9.57
N LYS A 95 -12.51 1.93 -9.11
CA LYS A 95 -12.52 3.26 -9.72
C LYS A 95 -11.31 4.06 -9.24
N SER A 96 -11.10 5.26 -9.78
CA SER A 96 -9.94 6.08 -9.36
C SER A 96 -10.06 6.48 -7.89
N GLN A 97 -9.12 6.01 -7.08
CA GLN A 97 -8.98 6.32 -5.67
C GLN A 97 -8.58 7.79 -5.39
N ARG A 98 -8.23 8.55 -6.44
CA ARG A 98 -7.75 9.94 -6.34
C ARG A 98 -8.85 10.99 -6.53
N LYS A 99 -10.08 10.60 -6.86
CA LYS A 99 -11.18 11.50 -7.22
C LYS A 99 -12.51 10.97 -6.72
N TRP A 100 -13.43 11.87 -6.36
CA TRP A 100 -14.78 11.51 -5.93
C TRP A 100 -15.69 11.10 -7.10
N ALA A 101 -15.71 11.91 -8.15
CA ALA A 101 -16.52 11.65 -9.34
C ALA A 101 -15.80 10.66 -10.27
N ASN A 102 -16.45 9.54 -10.55
CA ASN A 102 -15.97 8.50 -11.44
C ASN A 102 -17.08 8.12 -12.44
N PRO A 103 -16.73 7.78 -13.70
CA PRO A 103 -17.71 7.27 -14.65
C PRO A 103 -18.43 6.01 -14.13
N PRO A 104 -19.69 5.78 -14.54
CA PRO A 104 -20.39 4.53 -14.24
C PRO A 104 -19.61 3.30 -14.70
N LEU A 105 -19.75 2.18 -13.98
CA LEU A 105 -19.22 0.90 -14.44
C LEU A 105 -19.96 0.49 -15.73
N GLN A 106 -19.19 0.21 -16.78
CA GLN A 106 -19.74 -0.17 -18.10
C GLN A 106 -20.16 -1.64 -18.12
N ASP A 107 -21.21 -1.96 -18.87
CA ASP A 107 -21.81 -3.30 -18.91
C ASP A 107 -20.91 -4.34 -19.61
N ASP A 108 -20.19 -3.91 -20.64
CA ASP A 108 -19.20 -4.72 -21.36
C ASP A 108 -18.00 -5.06 -20.47
N HIS A 109 -17.53 -4.11 -19.67
CA HIS A 109 -16.47 -4.34 -18.67
C HIS A 109 -16.91 -5.37 -17.62
N CYS A 110 -18.16 -5.29 -17.17
CA CYS A 110 -18.74 -6.22 -16.21
C CYS A 110 -18.81 -7.65 -16.78
N SER A 111 -19.39 -7.78 -17.98
CA SER A 111 -19.52 -9.06 -18.68
C SER A 111 -18.16 -9.70 -18.96
N THR A 112 -17.19 -8.88 -19.37
CA THR A 112 -15.82 -9.33 -19.64
C THR A 112 -15.09 -9.74 -18.36
N PHE A 113 -15.30 -9.03 -17.25
CA PHE A 113 -14.72 -9.40 -15.95
C PHE A 113 -15.18 -10.79 -15.52
N HIS A 114 -16.50 -11.05 -15.54
CA HIS A 114 -17.05 -12.38 -15.22
C HIS A 114 -16.51 -13.48 -16.14
N GLN A 115 -16.47 -13.21 -17.44
CA GLN A 115 -15.95 -14.17 -18.42
C GLN A 115 -14.49 -14.52 -18.12
N ARG A 116 -13.65 -13.52 -17.84
CA ARG A 116 -12.22 -13.74 -17.52
C ARG A 116 -12.02 -14.44 -16.19
N CYS A 117 -12.80 -14.11 -15.16
CA CYS A 117 -12.76 -14.84 -13.90
C CYS A 117 -13.11 -16.32 -14.11
N LYS A 118 -14.13 -16.61 -14.91
CA LYS A 118 -14.49 -17.99 -15.29
C LYS A 118 -13.36 -18.69 -16.05
N ASP A 119 -12.84 -18.06 -17.11
CA ASP A 119 -11.79 -18.64 -17.97
C ASP A 119 -10.50 -18.93 -17.21
N HIS A 120 -10.20 -18.12 -16.19
CA HIS A 120 -9.03 -18.29 -15.34
C HIS A 120 -9.36 -18.89 -13.97
N THR A 121 -10.55 -19.47 -13.77
CA THR A 121 -10.89 -20.17 -12.52
C THR A 121 -10.66 -19.32 -11.26
N TYR A 122 -11.00 -18.03 -11.32
CA TYR A 122 -11.12 -17.19 -10.13
C TYR A 122 -12.52 -17.30 -9.57
N ASP A 123 -12.61 -17.57 -8.28
CA ASP A 123 -13.84 -17.28 -7.52
C ASP A 123 -13.82 -15.80 -7.14
N GLN A 124 -14.52 -14.98 -7.91
CA GLN A 124 -14.57 -13.53 -7.67
C GLN A 124 -15.33 -13.16 -6.38
N ALA A 125 -16.15 -14.07 -5.85
CA ALA A 125 -16.89 -13.84 -4.64
C ALA A 125 -15.99 -13.95 -3.40
N GLU A 126 -15.07 -14.91 -3.40
CA GLU A 126 -14.24 -15.25 -2.24
C GLU A 126 -12.77 -14.77 -2.36
N HIS A 127 -12.23 -14.65 -3.57
CA HIS A 127 -10.78 -14.39 -3.78
C HIS A 127 -10.46 -13.05 -4.46
N VAL A 128 -11.47 -12.21 -4.71
CA VAL A 128 -11.27 -10.84 -5.20
C VAL A 128 -11.67 -9.86 -4.10
N VAL A 129 -10.72 -9.03 -3.69
CA VAL A 129 -10.87 -8.13 -2.53
C VAL A 129 -10.57 -6.70 -2.96
N PRO A 130 -11.52 -5.97 -3.57
CA PRO A 130 -11.31 -4.58 -3.91
C PRO A 130 -11.06 -3.74 -2.67
N HIS A 131 -10.23 -2.72 -2.84
CA HIS A 131 -9.89 -1.78 -1.79
C HIS A 131 -10.64 -0.45 -1.98
N GLY A 132 -11.18 0.10 -0.90
CA GLY A 132 -11.81 1.41 -0.89
C GLY A 132 -10.83 2.56 -1.08
N SER A 133 -11.31 3.69 -1.58
CA SER A 133 -10.49 4.90 -1.72
C SER A 133 -10.05 5.43 -0.35
N TYR A 134 -8.78 5.79 -0.22
CA TYR A 134 -8.23 6.49 0.96
C TYR A 134 -8.86 7.87 1.23
N LEU A 135 -9.67 8.41 0.31
CA LEU A 135 -10.45 9.63 0.53
C LEU A 135 -11.67 9.39 1.40
N VAL A 136 -12.20 8.16 1.41
CA VAL A 136 -13.41 7.80 2.14
C VAL A 136 -13.10 7.70 3.64
N ASN A 137 -13.80 8.52 4.43
CA ASN A 137 -13.85 8.40 5.88
C ASN A 137 -15.31 8.33 6.31
N LEU A 138 -15.83 7.13 6.54
CA LEU A 138 -17.21 6.91 6.98
C LEU A 138 -17.43 7.27 8.46
N ALA A 139 -16.35 7.45 9.24
CA ALA A 139 -16.41 7.95 10.61
C ALA A 139 -16.48 9.49 10.70
N HIS A 140 -16.39 10.19 9.56
CA HIS A 140 -16.43 11.65 9.53
C HIS A 140 -17.83 12.15 9.94
N THR A 141 -17.93 12.99 10.98
CA THR A 141 -19.25 13.44 11.51
C THR A 141 -19.80 14.73 10.89
N ASP A 142 -18.98 15.48 10.14
CA ASP A 142 -19.48 16.60 9.31
C ASP A 142 -20.43 16.11 8.22
N LYS A 143 -21.60 16.75 8.07
CA LYS A 143 -22.68 16.30 7.20
C LYS A 143 -22.29 16.22 5.72
N ALA A 144 -21.61 17.24 5.19
CA ALA A 144 -21.26 17.29 3.77
C ALA A 144 -20.20 16.23 3.42
N ARG A 145 -19.19 16.08 4.28
CA ARG A 145 -18.15 15.06 4.12
C ARG A 145 -18.68 13.64 4.34
N THR A 146 -19.60 13.46 5.28
CA THR A 146 -20.31 12.18 5.48
C THR A 146 -20.99 11.77 4.20
N GLN A 147 -21.79 12.66 3.61
CA GLN A 147 -22.56 12.34 2.40
C GLN A 147 -21.64 11.99 1.23
N GLN A 148 -20.58 12.78 1.01
CA GLN A 148 -19.62 12.53 -0.05
C GLN A 148 -18.89 11.18 0.11
N ALA A 149 -18.46 10.85 1.34
CA ALA A 149 -17.83 9.56 1.65
C ALA A 149 -18.82 8.40 1.48
N TYR A 150 -20.04 8.57 1.98
CA TYR A 150 -21.11 7.58 1.89
C TYR A 150 -21.50 7.26 0.45
N ASP A 151 -21.69 8.28 -0.39
CA ASP A 151 -22.06 8.09 -1.80
C ASP A 151 -20.97 7.35 -2.56
N SER A 152 -19.70 7.68 -2.30
CA SER A 152 -18.57 6.98 -2.89
C SER A 152 -18.50 5.53 -2.44
N PHE A 153 -18.70 5.25 -1.16
CA PHE A 153 -18.69 3.91 -0.58
C PHE A 153 -19.85 3.06 -1.12
N LEU A 154 -21.07 3.59 -1.14
CA LEU A 154 -22.25 2.91 -1.67
C LEU A 154 -22.10 2.58 -3.16
N ASP A 155 -21.54 3.49 -3.95
CA ASP A 155 -21.23 3.22 -5.37
C ASP A 155 -20.22 2.08 -5.51
N ASP A 156 -19.22 1.97 -4.63
CA ASP A 156 -18.28 0.84 -4.65
C ASP A 156 -18.97 -0.49 -4.30
N LEU A 157 -19.82 -0.52 -3.27
CA LEU A 157 -20.57 -1.74 -2.95
C LEU A 157 -21.47 -2.18 -4.11
N LYS A 158 -22.17 -1.23 -4.75
CA LYS A 158 -22.99 -1.53 -5.95
C LYS A 158 -22.15 -2.04 -7.12
N ARG A 159 -20.93 -1.55 -7.29
CA ARG A 159 -19.98 -2.08 -8.29
C ARG A 159 -19.55 -3.50 -7.93
N CYS A 160 -19.27 -3.81 -6.67
CA CYS A 160 -18.98 -5.17 -6.22
C CYS A 160 -20.13 -6.12 -6.57
N GLU A 161 -21.38 -5.76 -6.27
CA GLU A 161 -22.55 -6.59 -6.59
C GLU A 161 -22.65 -6.89 -8.08
N ARG A 162 -22.48 -5.85 -8.91
CA ARG A 162 -22.48 -6.01 -10.36
C ARG A 162 -21.39 -6.96 -10.85
N LEU A 163 -20.20 -6.90 -10.23
CA LEU A 163 -19.05 -7.75 -10.57
C LEU A 163 -19.11 -9.13 -9.91
N GLY A 164 -20.14 -9.44 -9.11
CA GLY A 164 -20.25 -10.69 -8.37
C GLY A 164 -19.21 -10.83 -7.25
N ILE A 165 -18.61 -9.73 -6.83
CA ILE A 165 -17.62 -9.67 -5.76
C ILE A 165 -18.36 -9.54 -4.42
N ARG A 166 -17.98 -10.33 -3.42
CA ARG A 166 -18.60 -10.27 -2.08
C ARG A 166 -17.74 -9.62 -1.03
N LEU A 167 -16.43 -9.52 -1.21
CA LEU A 167 -15.55 -8.86 -0.23
C LEU A 167 -15.30 -7.42 -0.68
N TYR A 168 -15.37 -6.45 0.23
CA TYR A 168 -14.95 -5.07 -0.03
C TYR A 168 -14.15 -4.55 1.16
N ASN A 169 -12.84 -4.41 0.97
CA ASN A 169 -11.91 -3.99 1.99
C ASN A 169 -11.83 -2.46 2.08
N PHE A 170 -11.79 -1.92 3.29
CA PHE A 170 -11.61 -0.49 3.50
C PHE A 170 -11.06 -0.18 4.89
N HIS A 171 -10.40 0.96 4.99
CA HIS A 171 -9.95 1.51 6.26
C HIS A 171 -11.16 2.06 7.04
N PRO A 172 -11.33 1.75 8.34
CA PRO A 172 -12.42 2.25 9.17
C PRO A 172 -12.52 3.79 9.19
N GLY A 173 -11.38 4.47 9.02
CA GLY A 173 -11.29 5.92 8.92
C GLY A 173 -10.67 6.54 10.16
N ASN A 174 -11.07 7.76 10.50
CA ASN A 174 -10.50 8.49 11.63
C ASN A 174 -11.54 9.36 12.35
N ASP A 175 -11.38 9.44 13.68
CA ASP A 175 -12.12 10.26 14.63
C ASP A 175 -11.71 11.74 14.50
N GLN A 176 -12.38 12.45 13.61
CA GLN A 176 -12.19 13.91 13.45
C GLN A 176 -12.82 14.72 14.57
N CYS A 177 -13.80 14.17 15.30
CA CYS A 177 -14.54 14.92 16.31
C CYS A 177 -13.95 14.84 17.73
N GLY A 178 -12.93 13.97 17.93
CA GLY A 178 -12.29 13.76 19.22
C GLY A 178 -13.15 12.97 20.20
N ASP A 179 -14.18 12.29 19.70
CA ASP A 179 -15.08 11.42 20.44
C ASP A 179 -15.13 10.07 19.71
N ARG A 180 -14.20 9.20 20.08
CA ARG A 180 -13.97 7.90 19.45
C ARG A 180 -15.22 6.99 19.48
N PRO A 181 -15.93 6.81 20.62
CA PRO A 181 -17.19 6.07 20.65
C PRO A 181 -18.23 6.62 19.67
N LYS A 182 -18.37 7.95 19.59
CA LYS A 182 -19.28 8.60 18.63
C LYS A 182 -18.86 8.35 17.18
N SER A 183 -17.57 8.44 16.87
CA SER A 183 -17.04 8.16 15.53
C SER A 183 -17.24 6.70 15.12
N ILE A 184 -17.05 5.75 16.04
CA ILE A 184 -17.35 4.33 15.83
C ILE A 184 -18.84 4.10 15.57
N ALA A 185 -19.72 4.70 16.37
CA ALA A 185 -21.16 4.57 16.18
C ALA A 185 -21.63 5.18 14.84
N HIS A 186 -21.05 6.33 14.45
CA HIS A 186 -21.35 6.98 13.17
C HIS A 186 -20.88 6.14 11.97
N LEU A 187 -19.68 5.58 12.05
CA LEU A 187 -19.17 4.62 11.07
C LEU A 187 -20.11 3.42 10.92
N ALA A 188 -20.46 2.77 12.03
CA ALA A 188 -21.34 1.60 12.02
C ALA A 188 -22.73 1.92 11.44
N ALA A 189 -23.31 3.08 11.78
CA ALA A 189 -24.58 3.52 11.22
C ALA A 189 -24.52 3.71 9.68
N ASN A 190 -23.42 4.27 9.17
CA ASN A 190 -23.21 4.40 7.73
C ASN A 190 -23.04 3.03 7.05
N ILE A 191 -22.36 2.07 7.69
CA ILE A 191 -22.24 0.69 7.19
C ILE A 191 -23.62 0.02 7.14
N ASN A 192 -24.40 0.07 8.23
CA ASN A 192 -25.75 -0.52 8.29
C ASN A 192 -26.67 0.08 7.22
N LYS A 193 -26.61 1.40 7.03
CA LYS A 193 -27.36 2.07 5.96
C LYS A 193 -26.96 1.54 4.58
N ALA A 194 -25.66 1.46 4.29
CA ALA A 194 -25.17 0.92 3.02
C ALA A 194 -25.55 -0.56 2.85
N HIS A 195 -25.58 -1.32 3.94
CA HIS A 195 -26.05 -2.70 3.94
C HIS A 195 -27.53 -2.80 3.61
N SER A 196 -28.38 -1.90 4.09
CA SER A 196 -29.80 -1.88 3.73
C SER A 196 -30.05 -1.51 2.25
N GLU A 197 -29.10 -0.81 1.62
CA GLU A 197 -29.16 -0.37 0.23
C GLU A 197 -28.44 -1.32 -0.76
N THR A 198 -27.90 -2.43 -0.24
CA THR A 198 -27.20 -3.50 -0.98
C THR A 198 -27.61 -4.86 -0.41
N LYS A 199 -27.09 -5.96 -0.95
CA LYS A 199 -27.57 -7.32 -0.65
C LYS A 199 -26.44 -8.29 -0.31
N THR A 200 -25.37 -8.32 -1.10
CA THR A 200 -24.43 -9.47 -1.07
C THR A 200 -23.05 -9.17 -0.50
N VAL A 201 -22.67 -7.89 -0.43
CA VAL A 201 -21.30 -7.49 -0.09
C VAL A 201 -21.07 -7.52 1.43
N ILE A 202 -20.01 -8.20 1.82
CA ILE A 202 -19.37 -8.21 3.13
C ILE A 202 -18.38 -7.04 3.15
N THR A 203 -18.62 -6.08 4.04
CA THR A 203 -17.71 -4.96 4.26
C THR A 203 -16.60 -5.41 5.21
N VAL A 204 -15.35 -5.36 4.73
CA VAL A 204 -14.17 -5.89 5.40
C VAL A 204 -13.38 -4.72 6.00
N LEU A 205 -13.35 -4.64 7.33
CA LEU A 205 -12.63 -3.61 8.07
C LEU A 205 -11.14 -3.98 8.15
N GLU A 206 -10.27 -3.12 7.65
CA GLU A 206 -8.83 -3.34 7.79
C GLU A 206 -8.29 -2.77 9.10
N ASN A 207 -7.37 -3.50 9.77
CA ASN A 207 -6.63 -2.91 10.89
C ASN A 207 -5.63 -1.86 10.38
N MET A 208 -5.35 -0.84 11.21
CA MET A 208 -4.59 0.33 10.79
C MET A 208 -3.25 0.46 11.53
N ALA A 209 -2.22 0.97 10.85
CA ALA A 209 -0.88 1.12 11.43
C ALA A 209 -0.76 2.15 12.56
N ALA A 210 -1.59 3.19 12.57
CA ALA A 210 -1.37 4.38 13.39
C ALA A 210 -2.41 4.53 14.52
N GLY A 211 -1.95 4.83 15.74
CA GLY A 211 -2.83 5.25 16.83
C GLY A 211 -3.31 6.71 16.74
N GLY A 212 -3.84 7.24 17.84
CA GLY A 212 -4.33 8.62 17.91
C GLY A 212 -5.77 8.73 17.42
N ASN A 213 -5.99 9.47 16.34
CA ASN A 213 -7.34 9.66 15.79
C ASN A 213 -7.75 8.60 14.76
N VAL A 214 -6.88 7.70 14.35
CA VAL A 214 -7.23 6.65 13.38
C VAL A 214 -8.00 5.53 14.07
N LEU A 215 -9.10 5.08 13.48
CA LEU A 215 -9.90 3.94 13.97
C LEU A 215 -9.36 2.64 13.40
N GLY A 216 -9.38 1.56 14.18
CA GLY A 216 -8.96 0.22 13.73
C GLY A 216 -7.48 -0.08 13.97
N SER A 217 -6.75 0.78 14.69
CA SER A 217 -5.37 0.48 15.12
C SER A 217 -5.32 -0.48 16.31
N SER A 218 -6.43 -0.62 17.03
CA SER A 218 -6.63 -1.65 18.03
C SER A 218 -7.67 -2.67 17.55
N PHE A 219 -7.56 -3.92 17.98
CA PHE A 219 -8.59 -4.91 17.70
C PHE A 219 -9.92 -4.57 18.40
N GLU A 220 -9.87 -3.83 19.51
CA GLU A 220 -11.04 -3.32 20.22
C GLU A 220 -11.85 -2.35 19.38
N ASP A 221 -11.20 -1.44 18.62
CA ASP A 221 -11.93 -0.58 17.68
C ASP A 221 -12.73 -1.43 16.67
N LEU A 222 -12.11 -2.49 16.13
CA LEU A 222 -12.77 -3.40 15.17
C LEU A 222 -13.95 -4.13 15.82
N ARG A 223 -13.74 -4.67 17.02
CA ARG A 223 -14.80 -5.31 17.83
C ARG A 223 -15.96 -4.34 18.06
N ASP A 224 -15.68 -3.11 18.47
CA ASP A 224 -16.69 -2.13 18.83
C ASP A 224 -17.49 -1.68 17.61
N ILE A 225 -16.84 -1.56 16.44
CA ILE A 225 -17.54 -1.33 15.16
C ILE A 225 -18.44 -2.52 14.85
N ILE A 226 -17.90 -3.74 14.86
CA ILE A 226 -18.64 -4.98 14.53
C ILE A 226 -19.85 -5.16 15.45
N ALA A 227 -19.70 -4.87 16.75
CA ALA A 227 -20.78 -4.99 17.73
C ALA A 227 -22.03 -4.19 17.33
N LEU A 228 -21.83 -3.03 16.70
CA LEU A 228 -22.87 -2.10 16.25
C LEU A 228 -23.41 -2.40 14.83
N ILE A 229 -22.84 -3.35 14.09
CA ILE A 229 -23.35 -3.74 12.77
C ILE A 229 -24.61 -4.61 12.91
N ASP A 230 -25.69 -4.31 12.20
CA ASP A 230 -26.94 -5.05 12.35
C ASP A 230 -26.82 -6.48 11.79
N ASP A 231 -26.38 -6.62 10.53
CA ASP A 231 -26.14 -7.91 9.89
C ASP A 231 -24.68 -8.37 10.06
N LYS A 232 -24.44 -9.17 11.10
CA LYS A 232 -23.10 -9.72 11.41
C LYS A 232 -22.56 -10.64 10.32
N SER A 233 -23.40 -11.17 9.42
CA SER A 233 -22.93 -12.00 8.29
C SER A 233 -22.26 -11.19 7.18
N ARG A 234 -22.48 -9.86 7.20
CA ARG A 234 -22.03 -8.91 6.18
C ARG A 234 -20.91 -7.97 6.64
N VAL A 235 -20.26 -8.29 7.76
CA VAL A 235 -19.04 -7.61 8.20
C VAL A 235 -17.92 -8.63 8.39
N GLY A 236 -16.71 -8.22 8.04
CA GLY A 236 -15.49 -8.99 8.27
C GLY A 236 -14.31 -8.09 8.59
N VAL A 237 -13.13 -8.70 8.72
CA VAL A 237 -11.86 -8.05 9.00
C VAL A 237 -10.80 -8.51 8.00
N CYS A 238 -9.96 -7.57 7.57
CA CYS A 238 -8.69 -7.83 6.92
C CYS A 238 -7.58 -7.54 7.92
N ILE A 239 -6.65 -8.48 8.08
CA ILE A 239 -5.42 -8.23 8.83
C ILE A 239 -4.31 -7.87 7.85
N ASP A 240 -3.86 -6.63 7.88
CA ASP A 240 -2.60 -6.20 7.29
C ASP A 240 -1.45 -6.42 8.30
N THR A 241 -0.46 -7.21 7.89
CA THR A 241 0.68 -7.58 8.74
C THR A 241 1.60 -6.39 9.05
N CYS A 242 1.82 -5.47 8.11
CA CYS A 242 2.60 -4.26 8.34
C CYS A 242 1.87 -3.32 9.31
N HIS A 243 0.55 -3.16 9.16
CA HIS A 243 -0.28 -2.37 10.05
C HIS A 243 -0.29 -2.94 11.46
N ALA A 244 -0.49 -4.25 11.60
CA ALA A 244 -0.48 -4.94 12.89
C ALA A 244 0.88 -4.70 13.59
N PHE A 245 1.98 -4.91 12.87
CA PHE A 245 3.33 -4.68 13.36
C PHE A 245 3.60 -3.23 13.77
N ALA A 246 3.15 -2.27 12.96
CA ALA A 246 3.29 -0.86 13.22
C ALA A 246 2.43 -0.37 14.40
N ALA A 247 1.29 -1.03 14.64
CA ALA A 247 0.39 -0.76 15.76
C ALA A 247 0.83 -1.42 17.08
N GLY A 248 1.76 -2.37 17.02
CA GLY A 248 2.33 -3.02 18.21
C GLY A 248 1.91 -4.49 18.42
N TYR A 249 1.37 -5.15 17.40
CA TYR A 249 1.14 -6.59 17.39
C TYR A 249 2.32 -7.30 16.71
N ASP A 250 3.11 -8.04 17.48
CA ASP A 250 4.33 -8.66 16.96
C ASP A 250 4.02 -9.99 16.25
N LEU A 251 4.64 -10.20 15.10
CA LEU A 251 4.43 -11.36 14.22
C LEU A 251 5.75 -12.10 13.89
N ARG A 252 6.88 -11.62 14.44
CA ARG A 252 8.23 -12.02 14.01
C ARG A 252 8.63 -13.43 14.42
N THR A 253 8.26 -13.84 15.63
CA THR A 253 8.54 -15.19 16.14
C THR A 253 7.25 -16.01 16.21
N PRO A 254 7.33 -17.35 16.19
CA PRO A 254 6.15 -18.20 16.35
C PRO A 254 5.35 -17.88 17.62
N GLU A 255 6.01 -17.57 18.72
CA GLU A 255 5.39 -17.26 20.01
C GLU A 255 4.64 -15.92 19.96
N ALA A 256 5.29 -14.88 19.41
CA ALA A 256 4.70 -13.56 19.23
C ALA A 256 3.51 -13.60 18.26
N PHE A 257 3.69 -14.31 17.14
CA PHE A 257 2.64 -14.53 16.15
C PHE A 257 1.43 -15.22 16.77
N LYS A 258 1.65 -16.32 17.51
CA LYS A 258 0.58 -17.01 18.24
C LYS A 258 -0.12 -16.08 19.22
N GLN A 259 0.61 -15.31 20.02
CA GLN A 259 0.04 -14.37 20.98
C GLN A 259 -0.84 -13.32 20.30
N THR A 260 -0.39 -12.76 19.17
CA THR A 260 -1.18 -11.82 18.38
C THR A 260 -2.47 -12.46 17.86
N LEU A 261 -2.40 -13.70 17.34
CA LEU A 261 -3.58 -14.41 16.86
C LEU A 261 -4.55 -14.83 17.97
N ASP A 262 -4.06 -15.20 19.15
CA ASP A 262 -4.89 -15.49 20.32
C ASP A 262 -5.62 -14.22 20.77
N THR A 263 -4.92 -13.08 20.78
CA THR A 263 -5.50 -11.76 21.08
C THR A 263 -6.60 -11.39 20.07
N PHE A 264 -6.36 -11.65 18.78
CA PHE A 264 -7.36 -11.42 17.74
C PHE A 264 -8.59 -12.31 17.92
N GLU A 265 -8.41 -13.60 18.23
CA GLU A 265 -9.53 -14.51 18.51
C GLU A 265 -10.35 -14.07 19.72
N GLU A 266 -9.70 -13.67 20.80
CA GLU A 266 -10.36 -13.23 22.03
C GLU A 266 -11.20 -11.97 21.82
N ILE A 267 -10.66 -10.98 21.09
CA ILE A 267 -11.28 -9.66 20.96
C ILE A 267 -12.27 -9.59 19.79
N VAL A 268 -11.91 -10.14 18.64
CA VAL A 268 -12.68 -10.04 17.39
C VAL A 268 -13.27 -11.41 17.02
N GLY A 269 -12.43 -12.44 16.95
CA GLY A 269 -12.79 -13.79 16.53
C GLY A 269 -12.51 -14.07 15.04
N PHE A 270 -11.87 -15.20 14.76
CA PHE A 270 -11.53 -15.68 13.41
C PHE A 270 -12.75 -15.86 12.51
N LYS A 271 -13.95 -16.01 13.08
CA LYS A 271 -15.20 -16.03 12.33
C LYS A 271 -15.44 -14.77 11.49
N TYR A 272 -14.79 -13.64 11.80
CA TYR A 272 -14.86 -12.41 11.01
C TYR A 272 -13.66 -12.21 10.08
N LEU A 273 -12.59 -13.00 10.18
CA LEU A 273 -11.46 -12.87 9.26
C LEU A 273 -11.90 -13.25 7.84
N ARG A 274 -11.63 -12.38 6.87
CA ARG A 274 -12.05 -12.57 5.47
C ARG A 274 -10.92 -12.40 4.46
N ALA A 275 -9.86 -11.68 4.83
CA ALA A 275 -8.71 -11.45 3.98
C ALA A 275 -7.48 -11.15 4.84
N MET A 276 -6.31 -11.20 4.22
CA MET A 276 -5.10 -10.60 4.78
C MET A 276 -4.38 -9.77 3.73
N HIS A 277 -3.79 -8.67 4.16
CA HIS A 277 -2.73 -8.02 3.43
C HIS A 277 -1.39 -8.45 4.03
N ILE A 278 -0.53 -9.02 3.20
CA ILE A 278 0.73 -9.65 3.64
C ILE A 278 1.89 -8.77 3.24
N ASN A 279 2.12 -7.74 4.03
CA ASN A 279 3.12 -6.71 3.80
C ASN A 279 4.23 -6.78 4.86
N ASP A 280 5.49 -6.76 4.42
CA ASP A 280 6.61 -6.51 5.34
C ASP A 280 6.62 -5.02 5.71
N SER A 281 7.35 -4.65 6.76
CA SER A 281 7.41 -3.25 7.22
C SER A 281 8.79 -2.66 7.02
N LYS A 282 8.90 -1.57 6.27
CA LYS A 282 10.13 -0.77 6.23
C LYS A 282 10.39 -0.06 7.56
N ALA A 283 9.34 0.12 8.38
CA ALA A 283 9.43 0.81 9.64
C ALA A 283 9.58 -0.16 10.83
N PRO A 284 10.16 0.29 11.96
CA PRO A 284 10.34 -0.57 13.13
C PRO A 284 9.02 -0.93 13.82
N PHE A 285 9.08 -1.94 14.69
CA PHE A 285 7.95 -2.38 15.51
C PHE A 285 7.34 -1.21 16.30
N ALA A 286 6.00 -1.17 16.38
CA ALA A 286 5.24 -0.13 17.08
C ALA A 286 5.56 1.32 16.62
N SER A 287 6.08 1.50 15.39
CA SER A 287 6.47 2.81 14.88
C SER A 287 5.29 3.72 14.52
N ASN A 288 4.07 3.19 14.45
CA ASN A 288 2.87 3.87 13.97
C ASN A 288 3.03 4.42 12.54
N ARG A 289 3.80 3.72 11.70
CA ARG A 289 4.04 4.10 10.30
C ARG A 289 3.62 2.97 9.38
N ASP A 290 2.69 3.30 8.51
CA ASP A 290 2.34 2.50 7.33
C ASP A 290 3.39 2.75 6.24
N LEU A 291 4.38 1.85 6.16
CA LEU A 291 5.44 1.85 5.16
C LEU A 291 5.78 0.42 4.75
N HIS A 292 5.17 -0.05 3.67
CA HIS A 292 5.32 -1.44 3.21
C HIS A 292 6.72 -1.72 2.63
N ALA A 293 7.26 -2.89 2.96
CA ALA A 293 8.48 -3.48 2.41
C ALA A 293 8.15 -4.76 1.64
N ASN A 294 9.07 -5.17 0.78
CA ASN A 294 9.01 -6.49 0.13
C ASN A 294 9.23 -7.61 1.16
N ILE A 295 8.63 -8.77 0.91
CA ILE A 295 8.63 -9.94 1.81
C ILE A 295 10.05 -10.32 2.22
N GLY A 296 10.32 -10.30 3.54
CA GLY A 296 11.61 -10.67 4.13
C GLY A 296 12.66 -9.57 4.14
N THR A 297 12.39 -8.41 3.52
CA THR A 297 13.34 -7.29 3.43
C THR A 297 13.12 -6.24 4.54
N GLY A 298 11.99 -6.26 5.22
CA GLY A 298 11.67 -5.29 6.25
C GLY A 298 11.99 -5.78 7.67
N PHE A 299 11.40 -5.11 8.65
CA PHE A 299 11.54 -5.39 10.07
C PHE A 299 10.68 -6.57 10.55
N LEU A 300 9.68 -7.01 9.77
CA LEU A 300 8.97 -8.26 10.05
C LEU A 300 9.85 -9.46 9.68
N GLY A 301 10.56 -9.37 8.55
CA GLY A 301 11.48 -10.41 8.10
C GLY A 301 10.78 -11.69 7.62
N LEU A 302 11.58 -12.62 7.09
CA LEU A 302 11.06 -13.78 6.38
C LEU A 302 10.25 -14.72 7.28
N ARG A 303 10.70 -14.90 8.52
CA ARG A 303 10.05 -15.78 9.50
C ARG A 303 8.58 -15.43 9.76
N SER A 304 8.23 -14.15 9.76
CA SER A 304 6.82 -13.70 9.90
C SER A 304 5.93 -14.32 8.82
N PHE A 305 6.40 -14.35 7.58
CA PHE A 305 5.62 -14.87 6.45
C PHE A 305 5.61 -16.39 6.41
N GLN A 306 6.66 -17.05 6.90
CA GLN A 306 6.62 -18.50 7.14
C GLN A 306 5.54 -18.86 8.16
N ASN A 307 5.37 -18.08 9.24
CA ASN A 307 4.27 -18.27 10.20
C ASN A 307 2.91 -18.09 9.50
N VAL A 308 2.74 -17.07 8.67
CA VAL A 308 1.48 -16.77 7.96
C VAL A 308 1.09 -17.89 7.00
N VAL A 309 1.97 -18.31 6.09
CA VAL A 309 1.61 -19.29 5.05
C VAL A 309 1.38 -20.70 5.61
N ASN A 310 1.87 -20.99 6.82
CA ASN A 310 1.69 -22.27 7.50
C ASN A 310 0.61 -22.23 8.59
N GLU A 311 -0.13 -21.12 8.74
CA GLU A 311 -1.25 -21.02 9.68
C GLU A 311 -2.53 -21.64 9.08
N PRO A 312 -3.04 -22.77 9.62
CA PRO A 312 -4.19 -23.47 9.04
C PRO A 312 -5.46 -22.62 8.98
N ARG A 313 -5.64 -21.66 9.90
CA ARG A 313 -6.80 -20.76 9.92
C ARG A 313 -6.85 -19.80 8.73
N PHE A 314 -5.75 -19.64 7.98
CA PHE A 314 -5.69 -18.77 6.80
C PHE A 314 -5.91 -19.50 5.48
N ALA A 315 -6.03 -20.83 5.51
CA ALA A 315 -6.39 -21.61 4.33
C ALA A 315 -7.74 -21.15 3.76
N GLY A 316 -7.81 -20.98 2.44
CA GLY A 316 -9.01 -20.48 1.77
C GLY A 316 -9.16 -18.96 1.76
N LEU A 317 -8.38 -18.20 2.54
CA LEU A 317 -8.48 -16.75 2.56
C LEU A 317 -7.62 -16.12 1.44
N PRO A 318 -8.07 -15.00 0.84
CA PRO A 318 -7.23 -14.17 -0.01
C PRO A 318 -6.12 -13.49 0.81
N LEU A 319 -4.87 -13.78 0.45
CA LEU A 319 -3.64 -13.19 0.97
C LEU A 319 -3.05 -12.26 -0.10
N ILE A 320 -3.16 -10.96 0.12
CA ILE A 320 -2.88 -9.94 -0.89
C ILE A 320 -1.59 -9.19 -0.57
N LEU A 321 -0.67 -9.16 -1.51
CA LEU A 321 0.52 -8.30 -1.50
C LEU A 321 0.16 -6.86 -1.88
N GLU A 322 0.59 -5.90 -1.07
CA GLU A 322 0.60 -4.47 -1.38
C GLU A 322 2.03 -3.92 -1.24
N THR A 323 2.99 -4.79 -1.46
CA THR A 323 4.41 -4.52 -1.40
C THR A 323 4.82 -3.59 -2.56
N PRO A 324 5.83 -2.73 -2.36
CA PRO A 324 6.28 -1.81 -3.39
C PRO A 324 6.82 -2.55 -4.62
N VAL A 325 6.54 -2.02 -5.81
CA VAL A 325 6.97 -2.55 -7.11
C VAL A 325 7.98 -1.65 -7.82
N ASP A 326 8.56 -0.67 -7.13
CA ASP A 326 9.56 0.21 -7.73
C ASP A 326 10.82 -0.59 -8.07
N SER A 327 11.30 -0.44 -9.32
CA SER A 327 12.61 -0.94 -9.73
C SER A 327 13.68 -0.16 -9.00
N LEU A 328 14.62 -0.85 -8.34
CA LEU A 328 15.71 -0.21 -7.60
C LEU A 328 17.04 -0.38 -8.34
N ASN A 329 17.91 0.63 -8.25
CA ASN A 329 19.31 0.53 -8.68
C ASN A 329 20.17 -0.18 -7.62
N GLU A 330 21.46 -0.34 -7.89
CA GLU A 330 22.43 -0.96 -6.97
C GLU A 330 22.55 -0.27 -5.60
N ASN A 331 22.18 1.02 -5.52
CA ASN A 331 22.19 1.81 -4.29
C ASN A 331 20.83 1.78 -3.56
N GLY A 332 19.84 1.01 -4.04
CA GLY A 332 18.51 0.94 -3.46
C GLY A 332 17.61 2.13 -3.80
N GLU A 333 17.95 2.93 -4.81
CA GLU A 333 17.15 4.08 -5.23
C GLU A 333 16.24 3.72 -6.40
N PRO A 334 15.01 4.29 -6.49
CA PRO A 334 14.12 4.05 -7.60
C PRO A 334 14.71 4.44 -8.96
N VAL A 335 14.71 3.50 -9.89
CA VAL A 335 15.06 3.72 -11.30
C VAL A 335 13.95 4.54 -11.95
N LYS A 336 14.31 5.60 -12.67
CA LYS A 336 13.34 6.42 -13.39
C LYS A 336 13.08 5.91 -14.80
N ASP A 337 11.84 5.99 -15.26
CA ASP A 337 11.44 5.75 -16.65
C ASP A 337 11.79 6.95 -17.56
N GLU A 338 11.51 6.83 -18.86
CA GLU A 338 11.75 7.89 -19.86
C GLU A 338 11.00 9.20 -19.56
N LYS A 339 10.01 9.18 -18.67
CA LYS A 339 9.18 10.32 -18.26
C LYS A 339 9.57 10.84 -16.87
N GLY A 340 10.65 10.32 -16.28
CA GLY A 340 11.13 10.71 -14.95
C GLY A 340 10.29 10.16 -13.78
N LYS A 341 9.41 9.19 -14.02
CA LYS A 341 8.62 8.50 -12.97
C LYS A 341 9.35 7.26 -12.50
N ASP A 342 9.04 6.81 -11.28
CA ASP A 342 9.57 5.53 -10.81
C ASP A 342 9.11 4.40 -11.73
N LYS A 343 10.08 3.61 -12.20
CA LYS A 343 9.86 2.49 -13.10
C LYS A 343 9.36 1.32 -12.27
N GLU A 344 8.17 0.82 -12.57
CA GLU A 344 7.61 -0.35 -11.89
C GLU A 344 8.17 -1.68 -12.48
N ASP A 345 8.54 -2.62 -11.62
CA ASP A 345 8.80 -4.04 -11.93
C ASP A 345 7.72 -4.92 -11.30
N LYS A 346 6.68 -5.24 -12.08
CA LYS A 346 5.62 -6.17 -11.66
C LYS A 346 6.11 -7.60 -11.43
N GLY A 347 7.30 -7.95 -11.91
CA GLY A 347 7.94 -9.22 -11.60
C GLY A 347 8.31 -9.39 -10.13
N ILE A 348 8.33 -8.29 -9.35
CA ILE A 348 8.50 -8.36 -7.90
C ILE A 348 7.39 -9.21 -7.27
N TRP A 349 6.12 -8.91 -7.56
CA TRP A 349 5.01 -9.69 -7.02
C TRP A 349 5.02 -11.14 -7.49
N ALA A 350 5.37 -11.40 -8.75
CA ALA A 350 5.50 -12.78 -9.25
C ALA A 350 6.56 -13.58 -8.45
N ARG A 351 7.69 -12.95 -8.11
CA ARG A 351 8.73 -13.57 -7.28
C ARG A 351 8.30 -13.71 -5.82
N GLU A 352 7.58 -12.74 -5.26
CA GLU A 352 7.08 -12.80 -3.88
C GLU A 352 5.99 -13.87 -3.71
N ILE A 353 5.09 -14.03 -4.68
CA ILE A 353 4.12 -15.12 -4.69
C ILE A 353 4.85 -16.47 -4.65
N LYS A 354 5.85 -16.66 -5.51
CA LYS A 354 6.64 -17.91 -5.56
C LYS A 354 7.46 -18.13 -4.29
N LEU A 355 7.98 -17.06 -3.70
CA LEU A 355 8.65 -17.11 -2.41
C LEU A 355 7.69 -17.58 -1.32
N LEU A 356 6.49 -17.03 -1.23
CA LEU A 356 5.50 -17.42 -0.22
C LEU A 356 5.06 -18.88 -0.40
N GLU A 357 4.83 -19.30 -1.63
CA GLU A 357 4.52 -20.70 -1.95
C GLU A 357 5.66 -21.64 -1.54
N SER A 358 6.93 -21.25 -1.72
CA SER A 358 8.07 -22.09 -1.32
C SER A 358 8.24 -22.20 0.20
N LEU A 359 7.71 -21.24 0.97
CA LEU A 359 7.77 -21.26 2.44
C LEU A 359 6.77 -22.25 3.08
N VAL A 360 5.81 -22.77 2.31
CA VAL A 360 4.86 -23.78 2.81
C VAL A 360 5.62 -25.05 3.18
N ASP A 361 5.44 -25.50 4.41
CA ASP A 361 6.12 -26.66 5.03
C ASP A 361 7.67 -26.59 5.04
N MET A 362 8.28 -25.45 4.67
CA MET A 362 9.73 -25.28 4.70
C MET A 362 10.24 -25.27 6.16
N ASP A 363 11.22 -26.13 6.45
CA ASP A 363 11.90 -26.12 7.75
C ASP A 363 12.74 -24.86 7.90
N VAL A 364 12.39 -24.08 8.90
CA VAL A 364 13.03 -22.82 9.29
C VAL A 364 14.47 -22.98 9.79
N ASN A 365 14.89 -24.19 10.14
CA ASN A 365 16.27 -24.50 10.52
C ASN A 365 17.09 -25.07 9.35
N SER A 366 16.45 -25.30 8.20
CA SER A 366 17.15 -25.76 7.01
C SER A 366 18.16 -24.73 6.52
N THR A 367 19.22 -25.20 5.87
CA THR A 367 20.22 -24.34 5.24
C THR A 367 19.57 -23.39 4.22
N GLU A 368 18.60 -23.89 3.44
CA GLU A 368 17.87 -23.11 2.45
C GLU A 368 17.14 -21.92 3.07
N PHE A 369 16.35 -22.14 4.12
CA PHE A 369 15.61 -21.07 4.79
C PHE A 369 16.56 -20.01 5.37
N VAL A 370 17.61 -20.46 6.07
CA VAL A 370 18.57 -19.57 6.74
C VAL A 370 19.34 -18.71 5.74
N GLU A 371 19.72 -19.27 4.59
CA GLU A 371 20.39 -18.52 3.52
C GLU A 371 19.45 -17.51 2.85
N LEU A 372 18.22 -17.92 2.59
CA LEU A 372 17.18 -17.07 2.00
C LEU A 372 16.83 -15.89 2.91
N GLU A 373 16.62 -16.15 4.20
CA GLU A 373 16.35 -15.13 5.21
C GLU A 373 17.51 -14.13 5.30
N ARG A 374 18.75 -14.62 5.37
CA ARG A 374 19.94 -13.75 5.42
C ARG A 374 20.05 -12.88 4.18
N SER A 375 19.84 -13.46 3.00
CA SER A 375 19.90 -12.75 1.71
C SER A 375 18.85 -11.64 1.62
N LEU A 376 17.60 -11.95 1.99
CA LEU A 376 16.50 -11.00 2.02
C LEU A 376 16.71 -9.88 3.05
N ALA A 377 17.13 -10.25 4.26
CA ALA A 377 17.46 -9.29 5.31
C ALA A 377 18.58 -8.35 4.87
N LYS A 378 19.60 -8.85 4.16
CA LYS A 378 20.68 -8.01 3.62
C LYS A 378 20.18 -7.02 2.57
N ARG A 379 19.30 -7.45 1.66
CA ARG A 379 18.74 -6.57 0.62
C ARG A 379 17.99 -5.35 1.19
N GLY A 380 17.28 -5.51 2.30
CA GLY A 380 16.55 -4.41 2.92
C GLY A 380 17.33 -3.60 3.96
N GLU A 381 18.58 -3.96 4.27
CA GLU A 381 19.36 -3.37 5.36
C GLU A 381 19.53 -1.85 5.22
N LEU A 382 19.85 -1.36 4.02
CA LEU A 382 20.04 0.07 3.77
C LEU A 382 18.78 0.89 4.10
N GLU A 383 17.62 0.44 3.62
CA GLU A 383 16.36 1.13 3.84
C GLU A 383 15.92 1.05 5.31
N ARG A 384 16.12 -0.10 5.97
CA ARG A 384 15.85 -0.25 7.40
C ARG A 384 16.70 0.69 8.26
N ASN A 385 18.00 0.78 7.98
CA ASN A 385 18.90 1.68 8.70
C ASN A 385 18.48 3.14 8.51
N ARG A 386 18.20 3.54 7.27
CA ARG A 386 17.72 4.89 6.95
C ARG A 386 16.43 5.24 7.70
N LEU A 387 15.49 4.31 7.81
CA LEU A 387 14.22 4.56 8.50
C LEU A 387 14.35 4.54 10.02
N MET A 388 15.22 3.69 10.58
CA MET A 388 15.58 3.73 12.00
C MET A 388 16.10 5.09 12.40
N GLU A 389 17.09 5.63 11.67
CA GLU A 389 17.65 6.96 11.94
C GLU A 389 16.57 8.06 11.90
N GLN A 390 15.63 7.98 10.95
CA GLN A 390 14.52 8.93 10.89
C GLN A 390 13.53 8.79 12.05
N VAL A 391 13.30 7.58 12.55
CA VAL A 391 12.43 7.33 13.71
C VAL A 391 13.09 7.87 14.97
N GLU A 392 14.36 7.54 15.21
CA GLU A 392 15.14 8.01 16.35
C GLU A 392 15.23 9.54 16.38
N ARG A 393 15.50 10.17 15.24
CA ARG A 393 15.51 11.64 15.12
C ARG A 393 14.17 12.25 15.53
N LYS A 394 13.05 11.72 15.03
CA LYS A 394 11.72 12.24 15.40
C LYS A 394 11.37 11.97 16.87
N GLN A 395 11.79 10.84 17.44
CA GLN A 395 11.59 10.54 18.86
C GLN A 395 12.36 11.54 19.73
N LYS A 396 13.62 11.82 19.39
CA LYS A 396 14.44 12.84 20.07
C LYS A 396 13.80 14.23 19.98
N GLU A 397 13.35 14.65 18.80
CA GLU A 397 12.64 15.93 18.62
C GLU A 397 11.36 16.02 19.47
N ARG A 398 10.60 14.92 19.62
CA ARG A 398 9.40 14.86 20.48
C ARG A 398 9.76 14.92 21.97
N ALA A 399 10.82 14.23 22.39
CA ALA A 399 11.33 14.29 23.76
C ALA A 399 11.75 15.72 24.11
N ASP A 400 12.55 16.36 23.26
CA ASP A 400 13.03 17.74 23.44
C ASP A 400 11.86 18.74 23.52
N LYS A 401 10.83 18.59 22.67
CA LYS A 401 9.62 19.42 22.74
C LYS A 401 8.88 19.24 24.06
N THR A 402 8.79 18.00 24.55
CA THR A 402 8.13 17.67 25.82
C THR A 402 8.90 18.26 27.01
N GLU A 403 10.23 18.19 27.00
CA GLU A 403 11.07 18.81 28.04
C GLU A 403 10.98 20.33 28.02
N ARG A 404 11.00 20.96 26.83
CA ARG A 404 10.80 22.41 26.67
C ARG A 404 9.42 22.87 27.16
N ALA A 405 8.38 22.06 26.94
CA ALA A 405 7.04 22.33 27.47
C ALA A 405 7.00 22.25 29.00
N LYS A 406 7.65 21.23 29.59
CA LYS A 406 7.76 21.06 31.05
C LYS A 406 8.54 22.20 31.73
N THR A 407 9.64 22.66 31.13
CA THR A 407 10.43 23.80 31.64
C THR A 407 9.70 25.13 31.53
N LYS A 408 8.98 25.38 30.42
CA LYS A 408 8.09 26.56 30.29
C LYS A 408 6.91 26.52 31.27
N GLY A 409 6.36 25.34 31.58
CA GLY A 409 5.32 25.15 32.60
C GLY A 409 5.82 25.47 34.02
N LYS A 410 7.02 25.02 34.38
CA LYS A 410 7.65 25.35 35.69
C LYS A 410 7.96 26.84 35.85
N GLY A 411 8.36 27.54 34.78
CA GLY A 411 8.60 28.99 34.81
C GLY A 411 7.35 29.85 35.04
N LYS A 412 6.15 29.35 34.69
CA LYS A 412 4.87 30.02 35.02
C LYS A 412 4.43 29.78 36.47
N ALA A 413 4.76 28.62 37.05
CA ALA A 413 4.46 28.31 38.45
C ALA A 413 5.34 29.12 39.43
N THR A 414 6.62 29.33 39.13
CA THR A 414 7.52 30.13 39.97
C THR A 414 7.27 31.64 39.91
N LYS A 415 6.61 32.17 38.87
CA LYS A 415 6.20 33.58 38.79
C LYS A 415 4.94 33.93 39.59
N LYS A 416 4.10 32.95 39.96
CA LYS A 416 2.92 33.18 40.83
C LYS A 416 3.22 33.12 42.34
N GLY A 417 4.34 32.49 42.74
CA GLY A 417 4.75 32.39 44.16
C GLY A 417 5.59 33.58 44.68
N LYS A 418 6.06 34.48 43.81
CA LYS A 418 7.01 35.56 44.17
C LYS A 418 6.40 36.97 44.22
N LYS A 419 5.07 37.07 44.35
CA LYS A 419 4.32 38.35 44.38
C LYS A 419 3.47 38.55 45.66
N LYS A 420 3.84 37.89 46.77
CA LYS A 420 3.33 38.18 48.11
C LYS A 420 4.51 38.32 49.08
N GLY A 421 4.99 39.53 49.26
CA GLY A 421 6.03 39.88 50.22
C GLY A 421 6.62 41.22 49.87
N VAL A 422 6.49 42.16 50.81
CA VAL A 422 7.00 43.55 50.81
C VAL A 422 6.09 44.56 50.09
N ASP A 423 5.15 45.17 50.82
CA ASP A 423 5.43 46.47 51.45
C ASP A 423 4.39 46.84 52.52
N ARG A 424 4.89 47.27 53.68
CA ARG A 424 4.16 47.97 54.75
C ARG A 424 4.97 49.24 55.01
N THR A 425 4.38 50.41 54.77
CA THR A 425 4.50 51.62 55.62
C THR A 425 3.55 52.73 55.14
N GLU A 426 2.63 53.09 56.03
CA GLU A 426 2.08 54.43 56.38
C GLU A 426 1.56 55.40 55.30
N SER A 427 0.27 55.78 55.39
CA SER A 427 -0.15 57.01 56.10
C SER A 427 -1.67 57.30 56.00
N SER A 428 -2.25 57.55 57.17
CA SER A 428 -3.36 58.46 57.55
C SER A 428 -4.51 58.84 56.60
N GLY A 429 -5.73 58.76 57.15
CA GLY A 429 -6.79 59.77 56.92
C GLY A 429 -8.22 59.22 56.96
N ASP A 430 -8.92 59.47 58.08
CA ASP A 430 -10.35 59.83 58.26
C ASP A 430 -11.38 59.38 57.21
N SER A 431 -12.60 58.93 57.51
CA SER A 431 -13.49 59.12 58.67
C SER A 431 -14.73 58.23 58.44
N GLU A 432 -15.37 57.81 59.54
CA GLU A 432 -16.83 57.71 59.78
C GLU A 432 -17.81 57.18 58.71
N ILE A 433 -18.95 56.54 58.95
CA ILE A 433 -19.69 55.94 60.08
C ILE A 433 -20.89 55.19 59.41
N ASN A 434 -21.54 54.29 60.15
CA ASN A 434 -22.84 53.60 59.88
C ASN A 434 -22.78 52.38 58.95
N GLY A 435 -23.25 51.19 59.31
CA GLY A 435 -24.11 50.78 60.42
C GLY A 435 -25.13 49.76 59.91
N SER A 436 -25.30 48.64 60.62
CA SER A 436 -26.40 47.64 60.56
C SER A 436 -26.73 47.02 59.19
N GLY A 437 -26.96 45.72 59.01
CA GLY A 437 -27.28 44.60 59.88
C GLY A 437 -27.67 43.43 58.95
N SER A 438 -27.70 42.23 59.51
CA SER A 438 -28.52 41.05 59.12
C SER A 438 -29.44 41.23 57.90
N GLU A 439 -29.41 40.36 56.90
CA GLU A 439 -29.72 38.91 56.95
C GLU A 439 -29.01 38.09 55.88
#